data_AF-A0A956MEN4-F1
#
_entry.id   AF-A0A956MEN4-F1
#
_cell.length_a   1.000
_cell.length_b   1.000
_cell.length_c   1.000
_cell.angle_alpha   90.00
_cell.angle_beta   90.00
_cell.angle_gamma   90.00
#
_symmetry.space_group_name_H-M   'P 1'
#
loop_
_entity.id
_entity.type
_entity.pdbx_description
1 polymer ?
#
loop_
_entity_poly.entity_id
_entity_poly.type
_entity_poly.pdbx_seq_one_letter_code
_entity_poly.pdbx_strand_id
1 'polypeptide(L)'
;MATLTLLLLLAVPAAAQVAVEDARPAADTLFPTDVTPGGAFLRSLAVPGWGQAATGAYSRASFYFLTEAASGLMLWKTLRALGSARDRLEFWEVEARRDAVADGVTDPDSIQARIAAHPRVEEMQALEETRVEQREDWLAFGLFMLLLGGADAFVSAHLRDFPDPITVGAARAAPGQAPRVELTISLPITVFR
;
A
#
# COMPACT_ATOMS: atom_id res chain seq x y z
N MET A 1 -12.91 -14.89 -21.93
CA MET A 1 -14.18 -14.32 -21.46
C MET A 1 -13.90 -13.53 -20.19
N ALA A 2 -13.85 -12.20 -20.35
CA ALA A 2 -13.95 -11.13 -19.34
C ALA A 2 -13.36 -11.33 -17.93
N THR A 3 -12.09 -10.94 -17.73
CA THR A 3 -11.63 -10.24 -16.51
C THR A 3 -10.51 -9.27 -16.89
N LEU A 4 -10.88 -8.27 -17.70
CA LEU A 4 -10.03 -7.14 -18.04
C LEU A 4 -10.84 -5.90 -17.63
N THR A 5 -10.97 -5.71 -16.32
CA THR A 5 -11.69 -4.56 -15.77
C THR A 5 -11.14 -4.24 -14.40
N LEU A 6 -10.69 -2.99 -14.26
CA LEU A 6 -10.25 -2.30 -13.04
C LEU A 6 -8.75 -2.31 -12.73
N LEU A 7 -7.96 -1.77 -13.67
CA LEU A 7 -6.63 -1.20 -13.38
C LEU A 7 -6.46 0.16 -14.08
N LEU A 8 -7.56 0.91 -14.22
CA LEU A 8 -7.61 2.18 -14.96
C LEU A 8 -8.09 3.36 -14.09
N LEU A 9 -7.55 3.49 -12.87
CA LEU A 9 -7.83 4.65 -12.00
C LEU A 9 -6.63 5.14 -11.18
N LEU A 10 -5.39 4.79 -11.58
CA LEU A 10 -4.16 5.36 -11.00
C LEU A 10 -3.58 6.55 -11.79
N ALA A 11 -4.31 7.07 -12.77
CA ALA A 11 -4.07 8.43 -13.24
C ALA A 11 -4.77 9.41 -12.29
N VAL A 12 -4.28 9.50 -11.05
CA VAL A 12 -4.41 10.78 -10.34
C VAL A 12 -3.59 11.74 -11.19
N PRO A 13 -4.17 12.80 -11.77
CA PRO A 13 -3.33 13.79 -12.40
C PRO A 13 -2.41 14.29 -11.29
N ALA A 14 -1.11 14.11 -11.48
CA ALA A 14 -0.08 14.88 -10.79
C ALA A 14 -0.14 16.36 -11.25
N ALA A 15 -1.35 16.91 -11.35
CA ALA A 15 -1.57 18.33 -11.24
C ALA A 15 -1.48 18.60 -9.76
N ALA A 16 -0.30 19.08 -9.35
CA ALA A 16 -0.14 19.89 -8.17
C ALA A 16 -1.34 20.85 -8.09
N GLN A 17 -2.33 20.50 -7.26
CA GLN A 17 -3.23 21.49 -6.71
C GLN A 17 -2.37 22.27 -5.73
N VAL A 18 -1.69 23.29 -6.26
CA VAL A 18 -1.41 24.48 -5.47
C VAL A 18 -2.79 24.97 -5.07
N ALA A 19 -3.25 24.53 -3.90
CA ALA A 19 -4.31 25.23 -3.21
C ALA A 19 -3.80 26.66 -3.08
N VAL A 20 -4.46 27.58 -3.77
CA VAL A 20 -4.32 28.99 -3.46
C VAL A 20 -4.70 29.10 -2.00
N GLU A 21 -3.69 29.26 -1.15
CA GLU A 21 -3.87 29.58 0.23
C GLU A 21 -4.47 30.99 0.26
N ASP A 22 -5.80 31.05 0.24
CA ASP A 22 -6.50 32.19 0.81
C ASP A 22 -5.89 32.34 2.21
N ALA A 23 -5.14 33.43 2.40
CA ALA A 23 -4.54 33.81 3.66
C ALA A 23 -5.64 34.04 4.70
N ARG A 24 -6.20 32.95 5.22
CA ARG A 24 -6.88 32.95 6.50
C ARG A 24 -5.76 33.18 7.51
N PRO A 25 -5.88 34.16 8.42
CA PRO A 25 -4.91 34.29 9.48
C PRO A 25 -4.79 32.94 10.17
N ALA A 26 -3.56 32.44 10.28
CA ALA A 26 -3.25 31.23 11.02
C ALA A 26 -3.98 31.32 12.36
N ALA A 27 -4.92 30.41 12.58
CA ALA A 27 -5.50 30.27 13.91
C ALA A 27 -4.35 29.85 14.81
N ASP A 28 -3.84 30.80 15.57
CA ASP A 28 -2.76 30.62 16.53
C ASP A 28 -3.28 29.71 17.64
N THR A 29 -3.14 28.40 17.44
CA THR A 29 -3.43 27.41 18.46
C THR A 29 -2.23 27.34 19.38
N LEU A 30 -2.45 27.75 20.63
CA LEU A 30 -1.53 27.80 21.78
C LEU A 30 -0.91 26.45 22.21
N PHE A 31 -0.81 25.46 21.32
CA PHE A 31 -0.17 24.19 21.59
C PHE A 31 1.10 24.07 20.73
N PRO A 32 2.30 23.97 21.33
CA PRO A 32 3.48 23.58 20.58
C PRO A 32 3.31 22.11 20.18
N THR A 33 2.80 21.86 18.98
CA THR A 33 2.69 20.49 18.45
C THR A 33 3.96 20.13 17.69
N ASP A 34 5.11 20.25 18.36
CA ASP A 34 6.36 19.71 17.82
C ASP A 34 6.27 18.19 17.87
N VAL A 35 5.76 17.61 16.79
CA VAL A 35 5.73 16.17 16.61
C VAL A 35 7.17 15.72 16.48
N THR A 36 7.68 15.06 17.52
CA THR A 36 9.02 14.49 17.51
C THR A 36 9.16 13.45 16.39
N PRO A 37 10.34 13.26 15.80
CA PRO A 37 10.54 12.27 14.75
C PRO A 37 10.12 10.85 15.13
N GLY A 38 10.50 10.39 16.33
CA GLY A 38 10.04 9.10 16.85
C GLY A 38 8.53 9.05 17.06
N GLY A 39 7.93 10.16 17.50
CA GLY A 39 6.48 10.28 17.62
C GLY A 39 5.75 10.24 16.28
N ALA A 40 6.32 10.81 15.21
CA ALA A 40 5.75 10.73 13.87
C ALA A 40 5.79 9.29 13.34
N PHE A 41 6.92 8.61 13.50
CA PHE A 41 7.09 7.21 13.13
C PHE A 41 6.04 6.30 13.79
N LEU A 42 5.90 6.38 15.12
CA LEU A 42 4.97 5.53 15.87
C LEU A 42 3.50 5.78 15.49
N ARG A 43 3.14 7.03 15.19
CA ARG A 43 1.79 7.35 14.69
C ARG A 43 1.54 6.68 13.35
N SER A 44 2.48 6.72 12.41
CA SER A 44 2.34 6.08 11.10
C SER A 44 2.29 4.55 11.18
N LEU A 45 2.96 3.93 12.15
CA LEU A 45 2.81 2.49 12.41
C LEU A 45 1.45 2.13 13.01
N ALA A 46 0.91 2.99 13.89
CA ALA A 46 -0.38 2.75 14.51
C ALA A 46 -1.54 2.92 13.51
N VAL A 47 -1.48 3.99 12.71
CA VAL A 47 -2.43 4.27 11.64
C VAL A 47 -1.64 4.74 10.42
N PRO A 48 -1.67 3.99 9.30
CA PRO A 48 -0.99 4.38 8.08
C PRO A 48 -1.30 5.82 7.65
N GLY A 49 -0.26 6.62 7.45
CA GLY A 49 -0.38 8.04 7.08
C GLY A 49 -0.59 9.02 8.25
N TRP A 50 -0.80 8.56 9.49
CA TRP A 50 -1.07 9.47 10.62
C TRP A 50 0.13 10.33 11.01
N GLY A 51 1.35 9.79 10.97
CA GLY A 51 2.56 10.58 11.23
C GLY A 51 2.75 11.71 10.22
N GLN A 52 2.49 11.43 8.93
CA GLN A 52 2.52 12.44 7.86
C GLN A 52 1.44 13.51 8.04
N ALA A 53 0.22 13.10 8.40
CA ALA A 53 -0.87 14.05 8.66
C ALA A 53 -0.53 14.95 9.86
N ALA A 54 0.07 14.39 10.91
CA ALA A 54 0.53 15.14 12.08
C ALA A 54 1.67 16.12 11.76
N THR A 55 2.38 15.93 10.64
CA THR A 55 3.36 16.90 10.12
C THR A 55 2.84 17.81 9.02
N GLY A 56 1.54 17.81 8.72
CA GLY A 56 0.93 18.62 7.67
C GLY A 56 1.14 18.07 6.24
N ALA A 57 1.81 16.93 6.07
CA ALA A 57 2.07 16.30 4.78
C ALA A 57 0.88 15.43 4.32
N TYR A 58 -0.29 16.04 4.12
CA TYR A 58 -1.55 15.34 3.85
C TYR A 58 -1.56 14.52 2.54
N SER A 59 -0.83 14.97 1.51
CA SER A 59 -0.70 14.22 0.25
C SER A 59 -0.01 12.87 0.47
N ARG A 60 1.09 12.87 1.24
CA ARG A 60 1.80 11.66 1.63
C ARG A 60 0.99 10.81 2.60
N ALA A 61 0.30 11.43 3.56
CA ALA A 61 -0.62 10.73 4.44
C ALA A 61 -1.66 9.91 3.65
N SER A 62 -2.27 10.54 2.64
CA SER A 62 -3.26 9.91 1.76
C SER A 62 -2.65 8.77 0.96
N PHE A 63 -1.44 8.93 0.43
CA PHE A 63 -0.73 7.89 -0.31
C PHE A 63 -0.53 6.61 0.54
N TYR A 64 0.02 6.74 1.75
CA TYR A 64 0.27 5.57 2.60
C TYR A 64 -1.03 4.94 3.09
N PHE A 65 -2.02 5.76 3.46
CA PHE A 65 -3.32 5.27 3.90
C PHE A 65 -4.02 4.46 2.80
N LEU A 66 -4.09 4.98 1.57
CA LEU A 66 -4.73 4.29 0.46
C LEU A 66 -3.98 3.03 0.05
N THR A 67 -2.66 3.07 0.06
CA THR A 67 -1.81 1.91 -0.25
C THR A 67 -2.04 0.79 0.77
N GLU A 68 -2.03 1.11 2.06
CA GLU A 68 -2.29 0.14 3.12
C GLU A 68 -3.73 -0.38 3.10
N ALA A 69 -4.72 0.49 2.85
CA ALA A 69 -6.10 0.07 2.69
C ALA A 69 -6.28 -0.90 1.52
N ALA A 70 -5.65 -0.62 0.37
CA ALA A 70 -5.68 -1.49 -0.78
C ALA A 70 -5.00 -2.85 -0.49
N SER A 71 -3.83 -2.82 0.14
CA SER A 71 -3.10 -4.03 0.56
C SER A 71 -3.93 -4.87 1.52
N GLY A 72 -4.50 -4.26 2.57
CA GLY A 72 -5.36 -4.95 3.53
C GLY A 72 -6.61 -5.57 2.90
N LEU A 73 -7.24 -4.87 1.96
CA LEU A 73 -8.38 -5.41 1.19
C LEU A 73 -7.96 -6.62 0.33
N MET A 74 -6.80 -6.56 -0.32
CA MET A 74 -6.28 -7.67 -1.12
C MET A 74 -5.88 -8.87 -0.27
N LEU A 75 -5.24 -8.64 0.88
CA LEU A 75 -4.94 -9.69 1.84
C LEU A 75 -6.22 -10.38 2.31
N TRP A 76 -7.24 -9.62 2.72
CA TRP A 76 -8.52 -10.17 3.16
C TRP A 76 -9.25 -10.96 2.06
N LYS A 77 -9.28 -10.42 0.84
CA LYS A 77 -9.83 -11.12 -0.33
C LYS A 77 -9.10 -12.45 -0.56
N THR A 78 -7.77 -12.44 -0.44
CA THR A 78 -6.92 -13.62 -0.64
C THR A 78 -7.14 -14.66 0.46
N LEU A 79 -7.26 -14.25 1.72
CA LEU A 79 -7.56 -15.14 2.85
C LEU A 79 -8.90 -15.87 2.66
N ARG A 80 -9.93 -15.16 2.17
CA ARG A 80 -11.22 -15.78 1.83
C ARG A 80 -11.11 -16.75 0.66
N ALA A 81 -10.37 -16.36 -0.38
CA ALA A 81 -10.13 -17.22 -1.53
C ALA A 81 -9.36 -18.49 -1.15
N LEU A 82 -8.39 -18.39 -0.23
CA LEU A 82 -7.62 -19.51 0.31
C LEU A 82 -8.53 -20.48 1.08
N GLY A 83 -9.42 -19.97 1.94
CA GLY A 83 -10.41 -20.82 2.62
C GLY A 83 -11.27 -21.60 1.64
N SER A 84 -11.82 -20.91 0.62
CA SER A 84 -12.59 -21.58 -0.42
C SER A 84 -11.79 -22.58 -1.26
N ALA A 85 -10.48 -22.38 -1.46
CA ALA A 85 -9.62 -23.33 -2.16
C ALA A 85 -9.42 -24.60 -1.33
N ARG A 86 -9.18 -24.45 -0.03
CA ARG A 86 -9.05 -25.57 0.92
C ARG A 86 -10.32 -26.40 1.03
N ASP A 87 -11.47 -25.75 1.16
CA ASP A 87 -12.77 -26.44 1.23
C ASP A 87 -13.02 -27.30 -0.02
N ARG A 88 -12.62 -26.79 -1.20
CA ARG A 88 -12.72 -27.53 -2.47
C ARG A 88 -11.72 -28.66 -2.55
N LEU A 89 -10.48 -28.45 -2.11
CA LEU A 89 -9.48 -29.49 -2.07
C LEU A 89 -9.95 -30.65 -1.19
N GLU A 90 -10.41 -30.37 0.03
CA GLU A 90 -10.94 -31.37 0.95
C GLU A 90 -12.09 -32.17 0.33
N PHE A 91 -13.04 -31.47 -0.33
CA PHE A 91 -14.13 -32.13 -1.04
C PHE A 91 -13.62 -33.14 -2.08
N TRP A 92 -12.66 -32.75 -2.92
CA TRP A 92 -12.13 -33.62 -3.96
C TRP A 92 -11.23 -34.73 -3.41
N GLU A 93 -10.51 -34.52 -2.31
CA GLU A 93 -9.75 -35.57 -1.63
C GLU A 93 -10.68 -36.64 -1.04
N VAL A 94 -11.80 -36.22 -0.44
CA VAL A 94 -12.84 -37.14 0.05
C VAL A 94 -13.44 -37.95 -1.10
N GLU A 95 -13.73 -37.31 -2.24
CA GLU A 95 -14.30 -37.99 -3.39
C GLU A 95 -13.28 -38.97 -4.02
N ALA A 96 -12.04 -38.55 -4.24
CA ALA A 96 -10.98 -39.42 -4.76
C ALA A 96 -10.72 -40.62 -3.84
N ARG A 97 -10.85 -40.44 -2.52
CA ARG A 97 -10.80 -41.53 -1.53
C ARG A 97 -11.98 -42.48 -1.68
N ARG A 98 -13.20 -41.96 -1.88
CA ARG A 98 -14.41 -42.79 -2.06
C ARG A 98 -14.29 -43.64 -3.32
N ASP A 99 -13.85 -43.05 -4.42
CA ASP A 99 -13.58 -43.79 -5.66
C ASP A 99 -12.51 -44.86 -5.44
N ALA A 100 -11.47 -44.55 -4.65
CA ALA A 100 -10.44 -45.52 -4.25
C ALA A 100 -10.99 -46.77 -3.59
N VAL A 101 -11.82 -46.56 -2.58
CA VAL A 101 -12.45 -47.66 -1.85
C VAL A 101 -13.47 -48.39 -2.74
N ALA A 102 -14.20 -47.68 -3.60
CA ALA A 102 -15.20 -48.27 -4.49
C ALA A 102 -14.58 -49.24 -5.52
N ASP A 103 -13.38 -48.95 -6.01
CA ASP A 103 -12.63 -49.86 -6.90
C ASP A 103 -11.88 -50.98 -6.15
N GLY A 104 -12.11 -51.10 -4.83
CA GLY A 104 -11.53 -52.16 -4.00
C GLY A 104 -10.11 -51.89 -3.49
N VAL A 105 -9.61 -50.66 -3.59
CA VAL A 105 -8.32 -50.30 -2.99
C VAL A 105 -8.51 -50.12 -1.48
N THR A 106 -7.92 -51.02 -0.69
CA THR A 106 -8.04 -51.03 0.77
C THR A 106 -6.76 -50.62 1.49
N ASP A 107 -5.63 -50.72 0.83
CA ASP A 107 -4.32 -50.36 1.38
C ASP A 107 -4.21 -48.82 1.50
N PRO A 108 -3.87 -48.27 2.69
CA PRO A 108 -3.81 -46.83 2.90
C PRO A 108 -2.85 -46.08 1.98
N ASP A 109 -1.67 -46.67 1.70
CA ASP A 109 -0.65 -46.03 0.84
C ASP A 109 -1.14 -46.00 -0.62
N SER A 110 -1.79 -47.07 -1.07
CA SER A 110 -2.41 -47.15 -2.39
C SER A 110 -3.60 -46.18 -2.55
N ILE A 111 -4.40 -45.98 -1.50
CA ILE A 111 -5.46 -44.95 -1.48
C ILE A 111 -4.84 -43.56 -1.59
N GLN A 112 -3.78 -43.28 -0.83
CA GLN A 112 -3.12 -41.98 -0.85
C GLN A 112 -2.49 -41.68 -2.22
N ALA A 113 -1.86 -42.67 -2.85
CA ALA A 113 -1.33 -42.55 -4.20
C ALA A 113 -2.42 -42.22 -5.22
N ARG A 114 -3.61 -42.81 -5.08
CA ARG A 114 -4.77 -42.49 -5.93
C ARG A 114 -5.32 -41.09 -5.72
N ILE A 115 -5.42 -40.63 -4.47
CA ILE A 115 -5.84 -39.26 -4.15
C ILE A 115 -4.86 -38.27 -4.77
N ALA A 116 -3.56 -38.49 -4.60
CA ALA A 116 -2.51 -37.64 -5.15
C ALA A 116 -2.51 -37.62 -6.68
N ALA A 117 -2.84 -38.74 -7.33
CA ALA A 117 -2.94 -38.84 -8.78
C ALA A 117 -4.28 -38.34 -9.36
N HIS A 118 -5.23 -37.92 -8.52
CA HIS A 118 -6.55 -37.50 -8.98
C HIS A 118 -6.47 -36.09 -9.61
N PRO A 119 -6.86 -35.90 -10.89
CA PRO A 119 -6.63 -34.63 -11.60
C PRO A 119 -7.24 -33.39 -10.92
N ARG A 120 -8.40 -33.55 -10.27
CA ARG A 120 -9.03 -32.43 -9.53
C ARG A 120 -8.33 -32.10 -8.23
N VAL A 121 -7.70 -33.09 -7.58
CA VAL A 121 -6.95 -32.87 -6.34
C VAL A 121 -5.71 -32.07 -6.67
N GLU A 122 -4.95 -32.48 -7.70
CA GLU A 122 -3.79 -31.74 -8.21
C GLU A 122 -4.14 -30.29 -8.59
N GLU A 123 -5.22 -30.07 -9.34
CA GLU A 123 -5.69 -28.73 -9.73
C GLU A 123 -6.00 -27.85 -8.50
N MET A 124 -6.67 -28.40 -7.49
CA MET A 124 -7.02 -27.64 -6.29
C MET A 124 -5.82 -27.41 -5.37
N GLN A 125 -4.86 -28.33 -5.32
CA GLN A 125 -3.61 -28.15 -4.59
C GLN A 125 -2.80 -26.99 -5.19
N ALA A 126 -2.63 -26.96 -6.51
CA ALA A 126 -1.98 -25.84 -7.20
C ALA A 126 -2.72 -24.51 -6.97
N LEU A 127 -4.05 -24.54 -6.94
CA LEU A 127 -4.85 -23.36 -6.60
C LEU A 127 -4.61 -22.90 -5.16
N GLU A 128 -4.57 -23.82 -4.19
CA GLU A 128 -4.27 -23.50 -2.80
C GLU A 128 -2.90 -22.85 -2.67
N GLU A 129 -1.86 -23.48 -3.24
CA GLU A 129 -0.48 -22.99 -3.23
C GLU A 129 -0.40 -21.56 -3.78
N THR A 130 -1.01 -21.30 -4.93
CA THR A 130 -1.10 -19.96 -5.52
C THR A 130 -1.74 -18.94 -4.57
N ARG A 131 -2.74 -19.32 -3.77
CA ARG A 131 -3.38 -18.40 -2.79
C ARG A 131 -2.53 -18.20 -1.54
N VAL A 132 -1.73 -19.20 -1.15
CA VAL A 132 -0.76 -19.08 -0.06
C VAL A 132 0.31 -18.07 -0.44
N GLU A 133 0.89 -18.19 -1.64
CA GLU A 133 1.89 -17.25 -2.17
C GLU A 133 1.33 -15.83 -2.24
N GLN A 134 0.13 -15.65 -2.82
CA GLN A 134 -0.50 -14.33 -2.89
C GLN A 134 -0.72 -13.69 -1.52
N ARG A 135 -1.07 -14.49 -0.50
CA ARG A 135 -1.22 -13.98 0.87
C ARG A 135 0.11 -13.47 1.40
N GLU A 136 1.19 -14.20 1.15
CA GLU A 136 2.54 -13.83 1.58
C GLU A 136 3.04 -12.57 0.87
N ASP A 137 2.77 -12.45 -0.43
CA ASP A 137 3.08 -11.25 -1.21
C ASP A 137 2.37 -10.01 -0.66
N TRP A 138 1.06 -10.09 -0.42
CA TRP A 138 0.30 -8.96 0.12
C TRP A 138 0.72 -8.60 1.55
N LEU A 139 1.02 -9.61 2.37
CA LEU A 139 1.53 -9.37 3.72
C LEU A 139 2.91 -8.69 3.70
N ALA A 140 3.83 -9.18 2.86
CA ALA A 140 5.16 -8.59 2.70
C ALA A 140 5.08 -7.16 2.17
N PHE A 141 4.24 -6.91 1.15
CA PHE A 141 4.03 -5.59 0.58
C PHE A 141 3.44 -4.61 1.61
N GLY A 142 2.40 -5.01 2.36
CA GLY A 142 1.82 -4.19 3.42
C GLY A 142 2.82 -3.89 4.54
N LEU A 143 3.55 -4.90 5.02
CA LEU A 143 4.58 -4.65 6.05
C LEU A 143 5.67 -3.70 5.56
N PHE A 144 6.11 -3.86 4.31
CA PHE A 144 7.07 -2.97 3.69
C PHE A 144 6.55 -1.54 3.60
N MET A 145 5.33 -1.34 3.09
CA MET A 145 4.74 -0.01 2.93
C MET A 145 4.46 0.67 4.26
N LEU A 146 4.03 -0.08 5.28
CA LEU A 146 3.87 0.40 6.65
C LEU A 146 5.18 0.93 7.22
N LEU A 147 6.27 0.16 7.12
CA LEU A 147 7.59 0.56 7.61
C LEU A 147 8.17 1.73 6.81
N LEU A 148 8.01 1.71 5.48
CA LEU A 148 8.40 2.80 4.61
C LEU A 148 7.67 4.09 4.98
N GLY A 149 6.37 4.02 5.23
CA GLY A 149 5.56 5.15 5.71
C GLY A 149 6.00 5.64 7.08
N GLY A 150 6.38 4.75 7.99
CA GLY A 150 6.99 5.12 9.27
C GLY A 150 8.29 5.91 9.06
N ALA A 151 9.22 5.37 8.27
CA ALA A 151 10.52 6.01 8.00
C ALA A 151 10.36 7.37 7.31
N ASP A 152 9.46 7.45 6.34
CA ASP A 152 9.11 8.69 5.63
C ASP A 152 8.54 9.77 6.59
N ALA A 153 7.67 9.38 7.53
CA ALA A 153 7.19 10.28 8.58
C ALA A 153 8.31 10.74 9.54
N PHE A 154 9.20 9.82 9.93
CA PHE A 154 10.36 10.13 10.77
C PHE A 154 11.27 11.18 10.12
N VAL A 155 11.62 10.97 8.84
CA VAL A 155 12.48 11.88 8.08
C VAL A 155 11.81 13.24 7.95
N SER A 156 10.50 13.28 7.71
CA SER A 156 9.79 14.55 7.52
C SER A 156 9.66 15.37 8.78
N ALA A 157 9.46 14.72 9.92
CA ALA A 157 9.53 15.39 11.20
C ALA A 157 10.95 15.92 11.49
N HIS A 158 12.01 15.21 11.07
CA HIS A 158 13.40 15.68 11.16
C HIS A 158 13.68 16.90 10.28
N LEU A 159 13.05 16.95 9.10
CA LEU A 159 13.28 18.00 8.12
C LEU A 159 12.33 19.20 8.28
N ARG A 160 11.42 19.18 9.26
CA ARG A 160 10.41 20.23 9.44
C ARG A 160 11.00 21.62 9.60
N ASP A 161 12.13 21.74 10.30
CA ASP A 161 12.76 23.02 10.60
C ASP A 161 13.74 23.48 9.51
N PHE A 162 13.90 22.70 8.43
CA PHE A 162 14.77 23.08 7.33
C PHE A 162 14.03 24.03 6.39
N PRO A 163 14.66 25.16 5.99
CA PRO A 163 14.04 26.12 5.09
C PRO A 163 13.83 25.47 3.72
N ASP A 164 12.69 25.78 3.08
CA ASP A 164 12.37 25.28 1.74
C ASP A 164 13.44 25.73 0.73
N PRO A 165 14.22 24.80 0.15
CA PRO A 165 15.36 25.17 -0.70
C PRO A 165 14.93 25.66 -2.10
N ILE A 166 13.68 25.40 -2.49
CA ILE A 166 13.17 25.64 -3.83
C ILE A 166 11.77 26.24 -3.73
N THR A 167 11.61 27.46 -4.23
CA THR A 167 10.28 28.07 -4.44
C THR A 167 10.00 28.12 -5.93
N VAL A 168 8.85 27.56 -6.33
CA VAL A 168 8.40 27.56 -7.73
C VAL A 168 7.32 28.63 -7.86
N GLY A 169 7.66 29.73 -8.53
CA GLY A 169 6.74 30.82 -8.80
C GLY A 169 6.20 30.72 -10.23
N ALA A 170 4.87 30.69 -10.38
CA ALA A 170 4.25 30.98 -11.67
C ALA A 170 4.02 32.49 -11.76
N ALA A 171 4.91 33.21 -12.45
CA ALA A 171 4.66 34.62 -12.74
C ALA A 171 3.48 34.72 -13.71
N ARG A 172 2.42 35.44 -13.32
CA ARG A 172 1.27 35.68 -14.21
C ARG A 172 1.78 36.50 -15.40
N ALA A 173 1.81 35.88 -16.59
CA ALA A 173 2.23 36.57 -17.80
C ALA A 173 1.32 37.78 -18.08
N ALA A 174 1.92 38.92 -18.40
CA ALA A 174 1.19 40.10 -18.84
C ALA A 174 0.38 39.78 -20.13
N PRO A 175 -0.73 40.49 -20.40
CA PRO A 175 -1.53 40.25 -21.61
C PRO A 175 -0.64 40.31 -22.87
N GLY A 176 -0.61 39.22 -23.63
CA GLY A 176 0.22 39.10 -24.85
C GLY A 176 1.60 38.44 -24.67
N GLN A 177 1.97 38.00 -23.46
CA GLN A 177 3.18 37.21 -23.23
C GLN A 177 2.87 35.72 -23.01
N ALA A 178 3.79 34.87 -23.47
CA ALA A 178 3.75 33.43 -23.16
C ALA A 178 3.92 33.22 -21.64
N PRO A 179 3.25 32.21 -21.05
CA PRO A 179 3.43 31.86 -19.65
C PRO A 179 4.91 31.58 -19.34
N ARG A 180 5.42 32.14 -18.24
CA ARG A 180 6.78 31.91 -17.75
C ARG A 180 6.72 31.17 -16.42
N VAL A 181 7.56 30.16 -16.29
CA VAL A 181 7.81 29.45 -15.03
C VAL A 181 9.15 29.97 -14.51
N GLU A 182 9.15 30.55 -13.31
CA GLU A 182 10.37 31.02 -12.64
C GLU A 182 10.73 30.04 -11.52
N LEU A 183 11.95 29.50 -11.59
CA LEU A 183 12.51 28.64 -10.55
C LEU A 183 13.50 29.48 -9.72
N THR A 184 13.18 29.70 -8.45
CA THR A 184 14.09 30.39 -7.52
C THR A 184 14.73 29.37 -6.59
N ILE A 185 16.06 29.28 -6.61
CA ILE A 185 16.85 28.40 -5.73
C ILE A 185 17.52 29.28 -4.69
N SER A 186 17.26 29.00 -3.41
CA SER A 186 17.87 29.71 -2.28
C SER A 186 18.93 28.82 -1.63
N LEU A 187 20.21 29.22 -1.73
CA LEU A 187 21.32 28.50 -1.10
C LEU A 187 21.74 29.19 0.19
N PRO A 188 21.55 28.57 1.38
CA PRO A 188 22.08 29.12 2.62
C PRO A 188 23.61 29.01 2.59
N ILE A 189 24.30 30.15 2.50
CA ILE A 189 25.76 30.23 2.61
C ILE A 189 26.12 30.58 4.05
N THR A 190 26.58 29.60 4.82
CA THR A 190 27.22 29.85 6.12
C THR A 190 28.65 30.31 5.86
N VAL A 191 28.88 31.62 5.92
CA VAL A 191 30.23 32.18 5.86
C VAL A 191 30.90 31.94 7.22
N PHE A 192 31.75 30.93 7.32
CA PHE A 192 32.63 30.76 8.48
C PHE A 192 33.59 31.95 8.54
N ARG A 193 33.60 32.65 9.68
CA ARG A 193 34.59 33.69 10.03
C ARG A 193 35.66 33.10 10.94
#